data_AF-A0A2A4ITG7-F1
#
_entry.id   AF-A0A2A4ITG7-F1
#
_cell.length_a   1.000
_cell.length_b   1.000
_cell.length_c   1.000
_cell.angle_alpha   90.00
_cell.angle_beta   90.00
_cell.angle_gamma   90.00
#
_symmetry.space_group_name_H-M   'P 1'
#
loop_
_entity.id
_entity.type
_entity.pdbx_description
1 polymer ?
#
loop_
_entity_poly.entity_id
_entity_poly.type
_entity_poly.pdbx_seq_one_letter_code
_entity_poly.pdbx_strand_id
1 'polypeptide(L)'
;MLRAELRRAEGELEDRCWAPPPGLQQWLQLTHEVENRSYLRKKQQADLQLQQAREACEKLRKKRSSLVGAFVSTHGKSIDDVDRSIVEARTALNEVTQELQERMHRWKQIERLCGFNIINNNGLQYLETALYRNANGRPTGRGRISSSQDDLSIGDDASICGSGKNYDEMSLFHEHIE
;
A
#
# COMPACT_ATOMS: atom_id res chain seq x y z
N MET A 1 -39.37 -41.86 7.57
CA MET A 1 -38.51 -41.53 8.72
C MET A 1 -37.03 -41.55 8.30
N LEU A 2 -36.46 -42.69 7.91
CA LEU A 2 -35.04 -42.82 7.50
C LEU A 2 -34.58 -41.88 6.37
N ARG A 3 -35.39 -41.65 5.33
CA ARG A 3 -35.04 -40.71 4.23
C ARG A 3 -34.96 -39.24 4.69
N ALA A 4 -35.73 -38.87 5.71
CA ALA A 4 -35.70 -37.51 6.24
C ALA A 4 -34.50 -37.31 7.18
N GLU A 5 -34.15 -38.34 7.95
CA GLU A 5 -32.95 -38.35 8.77
C GLU A 5 -31.67 -38.40 7.93
N LEU A 6 -31.66 -39.15 6.82
CA LEU A 6 -30.56 -39.15 5.86
C LEU A 6 -30.35 -37.76 5.26
N ARG A 7 -31.42 -37.09 4.79
CA ARG A 7 -31.31 -35.71 4.27
C ARG A 7 -30.87 -34.70 5.31
N ARG A 8 -31.28 -34.86 6.58
CA ARG A 8 -30.79 -34.03 7.68
C ARG A 8 -29.31 -34.28 7.95
N ALA A 9 -28.89 -35.54 7.99
CA ALA A 9 -27.49 -35.91 8.18
C ALA A 9 -26.61 -35.46 7.00
N GLU A 10 -27.11 -35.51 5.75
CA GLU A 10 -26.45 -34.99 4.55
C GLU A 10 -26.30 -33.47 4.61
N GLY A 11 -27.35 -32.73 5.03
CA GLY A 11 -27.25 -31.28 5.26
C GLY A 11 -26.30 -30.90 6.40
N GLU A 12 -26.35 -31.63 7.51
CA GLU A 12 -25.43 -31.44 8.64
C GLU A 12 -23.97 -31.84 8.29
N LEU A 13 -23.76 -32.72 7.31
CA LEU A 13 -22.46 -33.12 6.80
C LEU A 13 -21.89 -32.10 5.80
N GLU A 14 -22.72 -31.57 4.88
CA GLU A 14 -22.33 -30.47 3.99
C GLU A 14 -21.85 -29.24 4.78
N ASP A 15 -22.52 -28.91 5.89
CA ASP A 15 -22.10 -27.84 6.82
C ASP A 15 -20.76 -28.13 7.54
N ARG A 16 -20.34 -29.39 7.62
CA ARG A 16 -19.10 -29.83 8.31
C ARG A 16 -17.93 -30.14 7.39
N CYS A 17 -18.15 -30.19 6.07
CA CYS A 17 -17.14 -30.60 5.10
C CYS A 17 -16.42 -29.44 4.40
N TRP A 18 -16.76 -28.19 4.74
CA TRP A 18 -16.07 -27.06 4.16
C TRP A 18 -14.63 -26.96 4.68
N ALA A 19 -13.69 -27.14 3.77
CA ALA A 19 -12.30 -26.77 3.96
C ALA A 19 -11.90 -25.86 2.79
N PRO A 20 -11.18 -24.75 3.05
CA PRO A 20 -10.77 -23.87 1.99
C PRO A 20 -9.83 -24.62 1.02
N PRO A 21 -10.02 -24.48 -0.30
CA PRO A 21 -9.21 -25.18 -1.28
C PRO A 21 -7.73 -24.75 -1.20
N PRO A 22 -6.79 -25.64 -1.57
CA PRO A 22 -5.38 -25.32 -1.63
C PRO A 22 -5.11 -24.07 -2.49
N GLY A 23 -4.23 -23.20 -2.00
CA GLY A 23 -3.86 -21.96 -2.69
C GLY A 23 -4.79 -20.77 -2.45
N LEU A 24 -6.02 -20.98 -1.95
CA LEU A 24 -6.95 -19.88 -1.65
C LEU A 24 -6.34 -18.84 -0.71
N GLN A 25 -5.61 -19.29 0.31
CA GLN A 25 -4.93 -18.40 1.26
C GLN A 25 -3.98 -17.42 0.55
N GLN A 26 -3.12 -17.92 -0.34
CA GLN A 26 -2.13 -17.08 -1.02
C GLN A 26 -2.79 -16.06 -1.95
N TRP A 27 -3.87 -16.44 -2.64
CA TRP A 27 -4.63 -15.52 -3.48
C TRP A 27 -5.39 -14.46 -2.69
N LEU A 28 -5.97 -14.82 -1.54
CA LEU A 28 -6.60 -13.84 -0.63
C LEU A 28 -5.57 -12.89 0.00
N GLN A 29 -4.38 -13.39 0.36
CA GLN A 29 -3.27 -12.55 0.80
C GLN A 29 -2.85 -11.57 -0.29
N LEU A 30 -2.67 -12.02 -1.54
CA LEU A 30 -2.34 -11.14 -2.66
C LEU A 30 -3.44 -10.09 -2.87
N THR A 31 -4.70 -10.50 -2.81
CA THR A 31 -5.85 -9.60 -2.94
C THR A 31 -5.84 -8.53 -1.84
N HIS A 32 -5.64 -8.93 -0.58
CA HIS A 32 -5.49 -8.02 0.55
C HIS A 32 -4.37 -7.00 0.32
N GLU A 33 -3.19 -7.44 -0.12
CA GLU A 33 -2.04 -6.58 -0.38
C GLU A 33 -2.30 -5.57 -1.51
N VAL A 34 -2.91 -6.01 -2.62
CA VAL A 34 -3.28 -5.12 -3.73
C VAL A 34 -4.28 -4.08 -3.26
N GLU A 35 -5.31 -4.51 -2.54
CA GLU A 35 -6.32 -3.63 -1.97
C GLU A 35 -5.66 -2.63 -0.99
N ASN A 36 -4.74 -3.08 -0.13
CA ASN A 36 -4.07 -2.25 0.88
C ASN A 36 -3.17 -1.19 0.22
N ARG A 37 -2.47 -1.57 -0.84
CA ARG A 37 -1.68 -0.64 -1.65
C ARG A 37 -2.55 0.45 -2.29
N SER A 38 -3.76 0.11 -2.75
CA SER A 38 -4.73 1.09 -3.27
C SER A 38 -5.17 2.06 -2.18
N TYR A 39 -5.57 1.53 -1.03
CA TYR A 39 -5.97 2.32 0.13
C TYR A 39 -4.88 3.30 0.57
N LEU A 40 -3.63 2.84 0.70
CA LEU A 40 -2.51 3.68 1.13
C LEU A 40 -2.27 4.86 0.16
N ARG A 41 -2.40 4.64 -1.15
CA ARG A 41 -2.31 5.73 -2.14
C ARG A 41 -3.46 6.73 -1.99
N LYS A 42 -4.69 6.23 -1.84
CA LYS A 42 -5.87 7.09 -1.64
C LYS A 42 -5.75 7.93 -0.35
N LYS A 43 -5.28 7.32 0.73
CA LYS A 43 -4.97 8.01 1.99
C LYS A 43 -3.94 9.12 1.78
N GLN A 44 -2.81 8.80 1.15
CA GLN A 44 -1.76 9.78 0.88
C GLN A 44 -2.29 10.97 0.04
N GLN A 45 -3.15 10.70 -0.93
CA GLN A 45 -3.79 11.74 -1.74
C GLN A 45 -4.73 12.62 -0.92
N ALA A 46 -5.54 12.03 -0.03
CA ALA A 46 -6.42 12.78 0.87
C ALA A 46 -5.61 13.67 1.83
N ASP A 47 -4.49 13.16 2.37
CA ASP A 47 -3.58 13.93 3.23
C ASP A 47 -2.97 15.12 2.46
N LEU A 48 -2.55 14.91 1.20
CA LEU A 48 -2.05 15.99 0.35
C LEU A 48 -3.14 17.03 0.05
N GLN A 49 -4.36 16.60 -0.24
CA GLN A 49 -5.48 17.50 -0.51
C GLN A 49 -5.83 18.36 0.71
N LEU A 50 -5.77 17.78 1.92
CA LEU A 50 -5.91 18.52 3.17
C LEU A 50 -4.80 19.58 3.34
N GLN A 51 -3.55 19.22 3.04
CA GLN A 51 -2.44 20.16 3.12
C GLN A 51 -2.64 21.33 2.15
N GLN A 52 -3.02 21.06 0.90
CA GLN A 52 -3.29 22.08 -0.10
C GLN A 52 -4.43 23.03 0.32
N ALA A 53 -5.52 22.49 0.87
CA ALA A 53 -6.62 23.30 1.39
C ALA A 53 -6.16 24.21 2.54
N ARG A 54 -5.31 23.72 3.46
CA ARG A 54 -4.72 24.52 4.55
C ARG A 54 -3.86 25.66 4.01
N GLU A 55 -2.98 25.38 3.05
CA GLU A 55 -2.14 26.39 2.42
C GLU A 55 -2.97 27.45 1.68
N ALA A 56 -4.06 27.05 1.02
CA ALA A 56 -4.97 27.96 0.35
C ALA A 56 -5.68 28.90 1.34
N CYS A 57 -6.16 28.36 2.47
CA CYS A 57 -6.70 29.14 3.58
C CYS A 57 -5.70 30.17 4.12
N GLU A 58 -4.45 29.75 4.36
CA GLU A 58 -3.41 30.66 4.85
C GLU A 58 -3.06 31.76 3.85
N LYS A 59 -2.96 31.41 2.56
CA LYS A 59 -2.73 32.38 1.48
C LYS A 59 -3.87 33.41 1.41
N LEU A 60 -5.13 32.95 1.49
CA LEU A 60 -6.29 33.84 1.50
C LEU A 60 -6.28 34.76 2.74
N ARG A 61 -5.99 34.22 3.93
CA ARG A 61 -5.86 35.00 5.16
C ARG A 61 -4.80 36.09 5.05
N LYS A 62 -3.60 35.75 4.55
CA LYS A 62 -2.48 36.71 4.35
C LYS A 62 -2.84 37.82 3.36
N LYS A 63 -3.53 37.48 2.26
CA LYS A 63 -4.01 38.45 1.27
C LYS A 63 -5.01 39.43 1.89
N ARG A 64 -5.97 38.92 2.68
CA ARG A 64 -6.98 39.76 3.36
C ARG A 64 -6.42 40.62 4.49
N SER A 65 -5.34 40.20 5.14
CA SER A 65 -4.66 41.00 6.18
C SER A 65 -3.67 42.03 5.63
N SER A 66 -3.33 41.99 4.35
CA SER A 66 -2.40 42.95 3.73
C SER A 66 -3.10 44.27 3.42
N LEU A 67 -2.46 45.40 3.77
CA LEU A 67 -2.98 46.76 3.53
C LEU A 67 -3.32 47.02 2.06
N VAL A 68 -2.51 46.49 1.12
CA VAL A 68 -2.75 46.60 -0.33
C VAL A 68 -3.87 45.66 -0.78
N GLY A 69 -4.00 44.49 -0.16
CA GLY A 69 -5.04 43.50 -0.45
C GLY A 69 -6.42 43.86 0.11
N ALA A 70 -6.49 44.69 1.16
CA ALA A 70 -7.73 45.21 1.72
C ALA A 70 -8.41 46.27 0.80
N PHE A 71 -7.61 47.00 0.00
CA PHE A 71 -8.11 48.01 -0.93
C PHE A 71 -8.52 47.41 -2.30
N VAL A 72 -7.82 46.36 -2.74
CA VAL A 72 -8.15 45.57 -3.94
C VAL A 72 -8.92 44.33 -3.50
N SER A 73 -10.16 44.53 -3.05
CA SER A 73 -11.05 43.47 -2.56
C SER A 73 -11.10 42.29 -3.54
N THR A 74 -10.50 41.17 -3.15
CA THR A 74 -10.45 39.96 -3.98
C THR A 74 -11.85 39.36 -4.10
N HIS A 75 -12.36 39.35 -5.33
CA HIS A 75 -13.64 38.80 -5.78
C HIS A 75 -14.06 37.50 -5.07
N GLY A 76 -15.36 37.36 -4.77
CA GLY A 76 -15.97 36.23 -4.02
C GLY A 76 -15.56 34.84 -4.51
N LYS A 77 -15.24 34.71 -5.80
CA LYS A 77 -14.73 33.48 -6.44
C LYS A 77 -13.54 32.84 -5.70
N SER A 78 -12.62 33.65 -5.17
CA SER A 78 -11.45 33.11 -4.45
C SER A 78 -11.77 32.54 -3.07
N ILE A 79 -12.86 32.99 -2.46
CA ILE A 79 -13.38 32.44 -1.21
C ILE A 79 -14.11 31.14 -1.53
N ASP A 80 -14.98 31.15 -2.55
CA ASP A 80 -15.72 29.97 -2.99
C ASP A 80 -14.77 28.82 -3.38
N ASP A 81 -13.67 29.11 -4.07
CA ASP A 81 -12.66 28.12 -4.44
C ASP A 81 -11.96 27.50 -3.22
N VAL A 82 -11.65 28.32 -2.20
CA VAL A 82 -11.06 27.84 -0.95
C VAL A 82 -12.08 27.02 -0.17
N ASP A 83 -13.31 27.48 -0.01
CA ASP A 83 -14.37 26.76 0.70
C ASP A 83 -14.67 25.42 0.04
N ARG A 84 -14.73 25.38 -1.29
CA ARG A 84 -14.84 24.14 -2.06
C ARG A 84 -13.69 23.19 -1.76
N SER A 85 -12.44 23.67 -1.79
CA SER A 85 -11.27 22.83 -1.50
C SER A 85 -11.29 22.22 -0.10
N ILE A 86 -11.83 22.95 0.89
CA ILE A 86 -11.99 22.46 2.26
C ILE A 86 -13.02 21.32 2.29
N VAL A 87 -14.17 21.51 1.65
CA VAL A 87 -15.24 20.50 1.61
C VAL A 87 -14.72 19.23 0.94
N GLU A 88 -14.06 19.36 -0.22
CA GLU A 88 -13.52 18.22 -0.94
C GLU A 88 -12.45 17.47 -0.12
N ALA A 89 -11.54 18.18 0.56
CA ALA A 89 -10.54 17.55 1.43
C ALA A 89 -11.20 16.79 2.61
N ARG A 90 -12.23 17.37 3.24
CA ARG A 90 -12.96 16.71 4.34
C ARG A 90 -13.68 15.45 3.86
N THR A 91 -14.31 15.52 2.69
CA THR A 91 -14.98 14.37 2.07
C THR A 91 -13.97 13.25 1.80
N ALA A 92 -12.83 13.56 1.18
CA ALA A 92 -11.79 12.57 0.88
C ALA A 92 -11.26 11.86 2.14
N LEU A 93 -11.03 12.60 3.23
CA LEU A 93 -10.60 12.01 4.51
C LEU A 93 -11.67 11.13 5.16
N ASN A 94 -12.94 11.55 5.06
CA ASN A 94 -14.06 10.77 5.59
C ASN A 94 -14.23 9.45 4.81
N GLU A 95 -14.08 9.48 3.49
CA GLU A 95 -14.07 8.27 2.67
C GLU A 95 -12.94 7.31 3.07
N VAL A 96 -11.71 7.82 3.19
CA VAL A 96 -10.56 7.00 3.62
C VAL A 96 -10.79 6.40 5.01
N THR A 97 -11.46 7.12 5.90
CA THR A 97 -11.80 6.63 7.25
C THR A 97 -12.82 5.49 7.19
N GLN A 98 -13.91 5.69 6.45
CA GLN A 98 -14.95 4.67 6.28
C GLN A 98 -14.40 3.42 5.59
N GLU A 99 -13.59 3.61 4.55
CA GLU A 99 -12.93 2.54 3.81
C GLU A 99 -12.00 1.73 4.73
N LEU A 100 -11.23 2.37 5.61
CA LEU A 100 -10.39 1.66 6.58
C LEU A 100 -11.23 0.79 7.54
N GLN A 101 -12.30 1.36 8.10
CA GLN A 101 -13.17 0.65 9.04
C GLN A 101 -13.84 -0.56 8.38
N GLU A 102 -14.38 -0.37 7.17
CA GLU A 102 -14.98 -1.43 6.37
C GLU A 102 -13.97 -2.55 6.11
N ARG A 103 -12.78 -2.20 5.61
CA ARG A 103 -11.75 -3.18 5.25
C ARG A 103 -11.30 -3.99 6.45
N MET A 104 -11.03 -3.33 7.58
CA MET A 104 -10.65 -4.02 8.81
C MET A 104 -11.73 -5.00 9.25
N HIS A 105 -13.00 -4.61 9.16
CA HIS A 105 -14.11 -5.49 9.50
C HIS A 105 -14.21 -6.67 8.54
N ARG A 106 -14.28 -6.41 7.24
CA ARG A 106 -14.44 -7.42 6.19
C ARG A 106 -13.30 -8.43 6.21
N TRP A 107 -12.05 -7.99 6.23
CA TRP A 107 -10.91 -8.91 6.23
C TRP A 107 -10.86 -9.78 7.50
N LYS A 108 -11.22 -9.23 8.66
CA LYS A 108 -11.36 -10.02 9.90
C LYS A 108 -12.47 -11.07 9.80
N GLN A 109 -13.59 -10.78 9.13
CA GLN A 109 -14.63 -11.77 8.87
C GLN A 109 -14.15 -12.85 7.90
N ILE A 110 -13.45 -12.47 6.83
CA ILE A 110 -12.93 -13.42 5.84
C ILE A 110 -11.93 -14.38 6.50
N GLU A 111 -10.98 -13.88 7.30
CA GLU A 111 -10.03 -14.73 8.04
C GLU A 111 -10.75 -15.70 8.98
N ARG A 112 -11.79 -15.23 9.69
CA ARG A 112 -12.61 -16.09 10.57
C ARG A 112 -13.30 -17.20 9.79
N LEU A 113 -13.92 -16.87 8.66
CA LEU A 113 -14.63 -17.85 7.83
C LEU A 113 -13.65 -18.83 7.16
N CYS A 114 -12.47 -18.36 6.79
CA CYS A 114 -11.46 -19.16 6.11
C CYS A 114 -10.58 -19.99 7.04
N GLY A 115 -10.43 -19.61 8.31
CA GLY A 115 -9.62 -20.34 9.28
C GLY A 115 -8.11 -20.19 9.10
N PHE A 116 -7.63 -19.17 8.37
CA PHE A 116 -6.21 -18.89 8.18
C PHE A 116 -5.91 -17.39 8.13
N ASN A 117 -4.65 -17.02 8.39
CA ASN A 117 -4.19 -15.64 8.36
C ASN A 117 -4.06 -15.12 6.92
N ILE A 118 -4.63 -13.94 6.69
CA ILE A 118 -4.62 -13.19 5.44
C ILE A 118 -3.95 -11.83 5.64
N ILE A 119 -4.34 -11.09 6.67
CA ILE A 119 -3.88 -9.72 6.94
C ILE A 119 -2.40 -9.75 7.33
N ASN A 120 -2.02 -10.68 8.20
CA ASN A 120 -0.63 -10.91 8.56
C ASN A 120 0.00 -11.91 7.58
N ASN A 121 0.75 -11.40 6.61
CA ASN A 121 1.35 -12.18 5.53
C ASN A 121 2.76 -11.67 5.18
N ASN A 122 3.45 -12.37 4.26
CA ASN A 122 4.84 -12.07 3.87
C ASN A 122 5.01 -10.84 2.96
N GLY A 123 3.93 -10.13 2.64
CA GLY A 123 3.90 -8.94 1.82
C GLY A 123 3.79 -9.19 0.32
N LEU A 124 3.45 -8.12 -0.41
CA LEU A 124 3.11 -8.15 -1.84
C LEU A 124 4.20 -8.79 -2.71
N GLN A 125 5.47 -8.40 -2.53
CA GLN A 125 6.58 -8.86 -3.38
C GLN A 125 6.80 -10.38 -3.30
N TYR A 126 6.71 -10.93 -2.09
CA TYR A 126 6.80 -12.37 -1.88
C TYR A 126 5.65 -13.10 -2.58
N LEU A 127 4.41 -12.60 -2.41
CA LEU A 127 3.21 -13.21 -2.97
C LEU A 127 3.19 -13.18 -4.50
N GLU A 128 3.55 -12.04 -5.11
CA GLU A 128 3.69 -11.91 -6.57
C GLU A 128 4.71 -12.93 -7.10
N THR A 129 5.86 -13.07 -6.41
CA THR A 129 6.88 -14.05 -6.80
C THR A 129 6.35 -15.48 -6.67
N ALA A 130 5.77 -15.85 -5.53
CA ALA A 130 5.31 -17.21 -5.27
C ALA A 130 4.19 -17.65 -6.22
N LEU A 131 3.23 -16.77 -6.51
CA LEU A 131 2.06 -17.08 -7.33
C LEU A 131 2.38 -17.02 -8.83
N TYR A 132 3.05 -15.98 -9.31
CA TYR A 132 3.29 -15.81 -10.75
C TYR A 132 4.50 -16.58 -11.26
N ARG A 133 5.53 -16.85 -10.44
CA ARG A 133 6.67 -17.70 -10.86
C ARG A 133 6.26 -19.16 -11.00
N ASN A 134 5.36 -19.66 -10.13
CA ASN A 134 4.86 -21.03 -10.21
C ASN A 134 3.83 -21.23 -11.33
N ALA A 135 3.09 -20.18 -11.71
CA ALA A 135 2.16 -20.22 -12.84
C ALA A 135 2.86 -20.39 -14.21
N ASN A 136 4.13 -19.96 -14.33
CA ASN A 136 4.90 -19.97 -15.58
C ASN A 136 5.67 -21.29 -15.82
N GLY A 137 5.25 -22.41 -15.24
CA GLY A 137 5.58 -23.74 -15.76
C GLY A 137 6.93 -24.35 -15.37
N ARG A 138 7.46 -24.11 -14.16
CA ARG A 138 8.45 -25.02 -13.58
C ARG A 138 7.77 -25.93 -12.55
N PRO A 139 7.58 -27.23 -12.83
CA PRO A 139 7.16 -28.15 -11.78
C PRO A 139 8.24 -28.13 -10.70
N THR A 140 7.82 -28.05 -9.45
CA THR A 140 8.68 -28.29 -8.30
C THR A 140 9.20 -29.72 -8.39
N GLY A 141 10.30 -29.89 -9.10
CA GLY A 141 11.00 -31.15 -9.26
C GLY A 141 11.51 -31.60 -7.91
N ARG A 142 11.08 -32.78 -7.49
CA ARG A 142 11.74 -33.65 -6.53
C ARG A 142 13.27 -33.61 -6.72
N GLY A 143 13.98 -32.92 -5.84
CA GLY A 143 15.42 -33.09 -5.65
C GLY A 143 15.65 -34.22 -4.65
N ARG A 144 16.15 -35.35 -5.16
CA ARG A 144 16.60 -36.51 -4.38
C ARG A 144 17.80 -36.13 -3.49
N ILE A 145 17.83 -36.78 -2.32
CA ILE A 145 18.93 -36.96 -1.36
C ILE A 145 20.30 -37.23 -2.04
N SER A 146 21.34 -36.48 -1.64
CA SER A 146 22.78 -36.85 -1.66
C SER A 146 23.53 -35.81 -0.79
N SER A 147 23.85 -36.09 0.47
CA SER A 147 25.09 -36.72 0.98
C SER A 147 26.36 -35.87 0.82
N SER A 148 26.94 -35.55 2.00
CA SER A 148 28.36 -35.37 2.35
C SER A 148 29.19 -34.19 1.83
N GLN A 149 29.61 -33.38 2.81
CA GLN A 149 30.99 -32.97 3.15
C GLN A 149 31.78 -32.05 2.21
N ASP A 150 32.09 -30.86 2.76
CA ASP A 150 33.39 -30.19 2.87
C ASP A 150 34.37 -30.24 1.69
N ASP A 151 34.68 -29.05 1.12
CA ASP A 151 36.05 -28.68 0.74
C ASP A 151 36.26 -27.16 0.79
N LEU A 152 37.42 -26.74 1.28
CA LEU A 152 37.87 -25.36 1.49
C LEU A 152 38.81 -24.95 0.33
N SER A 153 38.73 -23.71 -0.15
CA SER A 153 39.95 -22.93 -0.39
C SER A 153 39.75 -21.44 -0.63
N ILE A 154 40.62 -20.71 0.06
CA ILE A 154 41.01 -19.31 -0.06
C ILE A 154 41.61 -19.03 -1.44
N GLY A 155 41.27 -17.86 -1.99
CA GLY A 155 41.97 -17.26 -3.12
C GLY A 155 41.65 -15.77 -3.15
N ASP A 156 42.61 -14.97 -2.71
CA ASP A 156 42.64 -13.52 -2.86
C ASP A 156 42.89 -13.17 -4.33
N ASP A 157 42.20 -12.16 -4.84
CA ASP A 157 42.78 -11.31 -5.87
C ASP A 157 42.27 -9.89 -5.68
N ALA A 158 43.20 -9.05 -5.22
CA ALA A 158 43.05 -7.62 -5.18
C ALA A 158 43.35 -7.08 -6.57
N SER A 159 42.37 -6.47 -7.23
CA SER A 159 42.63 -5.59 -8.37
C SER A 159 42.11 -4.18 -8.07
N ILE A 160 43.08 -3.31 -7.78
CA ILE A 160 42.94 -1.86 -7.69
C ILE A 160 43.69 -1.24 -8.86
N CYS A 161 42.96 -0.57 -9.75
CA CYS A 161 43.38 0.58 -10.59
C CYS A 161 42.18 0.90 -11.50
N GLY A 162 41.79 2.12 -11.79
CA GLY A 162 42.32 3.43 -11.46
C GLY A 162 41.62 4.45 -12.37
N SER A 163 41.10 5.51 -11.75
CA SER A 163 41.19 6.90 -12.19
C SER A 163 40.50 7.39 -13.48
N GLY A 164 39.69 8.45 -13.32
CA GLY A 164 39.34 9.41 -14.37
C GLY A 164 38.18 10.33 -13.95
N LYS A 165 38.42 11.28 -13.04
CA LYS A 165 38.44 12.75 -13.29
C LYS A 165 37.06 13.36 -13.63
N ASN A 166 36.45 14.06 -12.67
CA ASN A 166 36.49 15.52 -12.46
C ASN A 166 35.69 16.32 -13.50
N TYR A 167 34.60 16.96 -13.04
CA TYR A 167 34.32 18.39 -13.25
C TYR A 167 33.51 18.89 -12.05
N ASP A 168 34.22 19.48 -11.08
CA ASP A 168 33.71 20.56 -10.23
C ASP A 168 34.00 21.88 -10.95
N GLU A 169 33.01 22.76 -11.05
CA GLU A 169 33.13 24.22 -10.88
C GLU A 169 31.69 24.77 -10.72
N MET A 170 31.20 25.15 -9.52
CA MET A 170 31.57 26.35 -8.72
C MET A 170 31.25 27.63 -9.53
N SER A 171 30.53 28.68 -9.08
CA SER A 171 30.14 29.11 -7.74
C SER A 171 29.29 30.40 -7.80
N LEU A 172 28.65 30.68 -6.66
CA LEU A 172 28.55 31.99 -5.99
C LEU A 172 27.95 33.20 -6.73
N PHE A 173 26.83 33.70 -6.19
CA PHE A 173 26.69 35.11 -5.84
C PHE A 173 25.87 35.27 -4.55
N HIS A 174 26.14 36.38 -3.84
CA HIS A 174 25.63 36.88 -2.56
C HIS A 174 26.35 36.35 -1.29
N GLU A 175 26.83 37.16 -0.34
CA GLU A 175 26.71 38.61 -0.06
C GLU A 175 27.67 38.95 1.12
N HIS A 176 28.25 40.16 1.18
CA HIS A 176 28.44 41.00 2.40
C HIS A 176 29.36 42.23 2.13
N ILE A 177 28.82 43.45 2.31
CA ILE A 177 29.09 44.42 3.40
C ILE A 177 30.48 45.08 3.29
N GLU A 178 30.56 46.30 2.74
CA GLU A 178 30.60 47.60 3.45
C GLU A 178 30.34 48.75 2.46
#